data_AF-A0AAV4HE62-F1
#
_entry.id   AF-A0AAV4HE62-F1
#
_cell.length_a   1.000
_cell.length_b   1.000
_cell.length_c   1.000
_cell.angle_alpha   90.00
_cell.angle_beta   90.00
_cell.angle_gamma   90.00
#
_symmetry.space_group_name_H-M   'P 1'
#
loop_
_entity.id
_entity.type
_entity.pdbx_description
1 polymer ?
#
loop_
_entity_poly.entity_id
_entity_poly.type
_entity_poly.pdbx_seq_one_letter_code
_entity_poly.pdbx_strand_id
1 'polypeptide(L)'
;MSVLTASEAKGLWNMADGLMKRYESAGMPEPLLLYVDRDCCGKFHMEAKNLFPKWKEMVVRLDIWHFMRRLASCVSSESHPLYAVFLRKPSGAIFQWDDGDVKRLQENKAKEIQSQGLGLPVELTSKVSL
;
A
#
# COMPACT_ATOMS: atom_id res chain seq x y z
N MET A 1 -7.19 -4.67 -8.38
CA MET A 1 -7.46 -3.50 -7.51
C MET A 1 -7.14 -3.90 -6.08
N SER A 2 -6.32 -3.13 -5.37
CA SER A 2 -5.89 -3.43 -3.99
C SER A 2 -6.46 -2.41 -3.02
N VAL A 3 -6.80 -2.85 -1.82
CA VAL A 3 -7.27 -1.99 -0.73
C VAL A 3 -6.21 -1.99 0.37
N LEU A 4 -5.95 -0.83 0.96
CA LEU A 4 -5.08 -0.68 2.13
C LEU A 4 -5.91 -0.14 3.29
N THR A 5 -5.95 -0.87 4.40
CA THR A 5 -6.68 -0.50 5.61
C THR A 5 -5.75 -0.60 6.81
N ALA A 6 -5.71 0.41 7.68
CA ALA A 6 -5.08 0.30 8.99
C ALA A 6 -6.10 -0.26 9.99
N SER A 7 -5.81 -1.40 10.61
CA SER A 7 -6.73 -2.05 11.54
C SER A 7 -6.50 -1.55 12.97
N GLU A 8 -6.74 -0.27 13.21
CA GLU A 8 -6.72 0.30 14.56
C GLU A 8 -8.10 0.89 14.90
N ALA A 9 -8.59 0.57 16.11
CA ALA A 9 -9.78 1.12 16.78
C ALA A 9 -11.13 0.36 16.65
N LYS A 10 -12.12 0.87 17.40
CA LYS A 10 -13.51 0.38 17.44
C LYS A 10 -14.19 0.65 16.09
N GLY A 11 -14.97 -0.31 15.60
CA GLY A 11 -15.81 -0.14 14.40
C GLY A 11 -15.27 -0.73 13.10
N LEU A 12 -14.21 -1.56 13.16
CA LEU A 12 -13.65 -2.24 11.98
C LEU A 12 -14.70 -3.04 11.19
N TRP A 13 -15.65 -3.69 11.88
CA TRP A 13 -16.76 -4.40 11.24
C TRP A 13 -17.64 -3.49 10.39
N ASN A 14 -17.99 -2.30 10.89
CA ASN A 14 -18.79 -1.33 10.16
C ASN A 14 -18.03 -0.76 8.95
N MET A 15 -16.72 -0.53 9.12
CA MET A 15 -15.85 -0.10 8.04
C MET A 15 -15.78 -1.17 6.93
N ALA A 16 -15.54 -2.42 7.30
CA ALA A 16 -15.46 -3.53 6.36
C ALA A 16 -16.79 -3.78 5.64
N ASP A 17 -17.92 -3.78 6.35
CA ASP A 17 -19.26 -3.88 5.76
C ASP A 17 -19.54 -2.73 4.78
N GLY A 18 -19.22 -1.50 5.19
CA GLY A 18 -19.37 -0.33 4.33
C GLY A 18 -18.51 -0.42 3.06
N LEU A 19 -17.28 -0.95 3.17
CA LEU A 19 -16.38 -1.11 2.04
C LEU A 19 -16.88 -2.18 1.06
N MET A 20 -17.29 -3.34 1.57
CA MET A 20 -17.88 -4.40 0.74
C MET A 20 -19.13 -3.90 0.00
N LYS A 21 -20.02 -3.17 0.68
CA LYS A 21 -21.22 -2.57 0.08
C LYS A 21 -20.89 -1.57 -1.03
N ARG A 22 -19.84 -0.76 -0.88
CA ARG A 22 -19.40 0.18 -1.91
C ARG A 22 -18.91 -0.52 -3.17
N TYR A 23 -18.11 -1.58 -3.02
CA TYR A 23 -17.66 -2.39 -4.16
C TYR A 23 -18.84 -3.01 -4.90
N GLU A 24 -19.76 -3.62 -4.15
CA GLU A 24 -20.99 -4.23 -4.68
C GLU A 24 -21.85 -3.20 -5.42
N SER A 25 -22.11 -2.04 -4.80
CA SER A 25 -22.94 -0.98 -5.39
C SER A 25 -22.31 -0.31 -6.62
N ALA A 26 -20.98 -0.30 -6.69
CA ALA A 26 -20.25 0.23 -7.84
C ALA A 26 -20.08 -0.81 -8.97
N GLY A 27 -20.57 -2.05 -8.81
CA GLY A 27 -20.36 -3.13 -9.76
C GLY A 27 -18.89 -3.53 -9.92
N MET A 28 -18.05 -3.24 -8.91
CA MET A 28 -16.62 -3.52 -8.96
C MET A 28 -16.34 -4.95 -8.48
N PRO A 29 -15.39 -5.66 -9.11
CA PRO A 29 -15.01 -6.99 -8.68
C PRO A 29 -14.41 -6.97 -7.27
N GLU A 30 -14.63 -8.06 -6.54
CA GLU A 30 -14.07 -8.24 -5.20
C GLU A 30 -12.53 -8.16 -5.23
N PRO A 31 -11.90 -7.50 -4.25
CA PRO A 31 -10.45 -7.49 -4.13
C PRO A 31 -9.92 -8.90 -3.90
N LEU A 32 -8.91 -9.30 -4.67
CA LEU A 32 -8.19 -10.56 -4.45
C LEU A 32 -7.12 -10.43 -3.36
N LEU A 33 -6.71 -9.19 -3.02
CA LEU A 33 -5.59 -8.94 -2.14
C LEU A 33 -5.88 -7.77 -1.18
N LEU A 34 -5.65 -8.02 0.11
CA LEU A 34 -5.72 -7.03 1.18
C LEU A 34 -4.40 -6.98 1.93
N TYR A 35 -3.83 -5.77 2.03
CA TYR A 35 -2.63 -5.52 2.83
C TYR A 35 -3.02 -4.92 4.19
N VAL A 36 -2.53 -5.52 5.27
CA VAL A 36 -2.80 -5.10 6.65
C VAL A 36 -1.51 -5.01 7.47
N ASP A 37 -1.52 -4.14 8.47
CA ASP A 37 -0.38 -3.90 9.38
C ASP A 37 -0.11 -5.06 10.35
N ARG A 38 -1.16 -5.73 10.79
CA ARG A 38 -1.14 -6.81 11.77
C ARG A 38 -2.05 -7.94 11.32
N ASP A 39 -1.97 -9.08 12.00
CA ASP A 39 -2.93 -10.17 11.82
C ASP A 39 -3.00 -10.74 10.39
N CYS A 40 -1.89 -10.66 9.65
CA CYS A 40 -1.74 -11.21 8.30
C CYS A 40 -0.95 -12.54 8.26
N CYS A 41 -0.27 -12.92 9.35
CA CYS A 41 0.64 -14.07 9.38
C CYS A 41 0.40 -14.93 10.63
N GLY A 42 0.65 -16.24 10.50
CA GLY A 42 0.55 -17.18 11.62
C GLY A 42 -0.88 -17.33 12.13
N LYS A 43 -1.02 -17.52 13.45
CA LYS A 43 -2.30 -17.80 14.11
C LYS A 43 -3.31 -16.65 14.02
N PHE A 44 -2.84 -15.42 13.77
CA PHE A 44 -3.66 -14.22 13.72
C PHE A 44 -4.22 -13.91 12.31
N HIS A 45 -3.77 -14.62 11.27
CA HIS A 45 -4.21 -14.42 9.87
C HIS A 45 -5.74 -14.39 9.68
N MET A 46 -6.47 -15.16 10.50
CA MET A 46 -7.91 -15.30 10.37
C MET A 46 -8.69 -14.08 10.84
N GLU A 47 -8.15 -13.26 11.75
CA GLU A 47 -8.89 -12.12 12.32
C GLU A 47 -9.18 -11.05 11.26
N ALA A 48 -8.18 -10.68 10.47
CA ALA A 48 -8.34 -9.73 9.37
C ALA A 48 -9.26 -10.27 8.26
N LYS A 49 -9.16 -11.57 7.92
CA LYS A 49 -10.03 -12.18 6.90
C LYS A 49 -11.49 -12.20 7.33
N ASN A 50 -11.76 -12.43 8.61
CA ASN A 50 -13.12 -12.53 9.14
C ASN A 50 -13.89 -11.21 9.03
N LEU A 51 -13.22 -10.06 8.94
CA LEU A 51 -13.87 -8.76 8.72
C LEU A 51 -14.57 -8.68 7.35
N PHE A 52 -14.17 -9.49 6.37
CA PHE A 52 -14.65 -9.42 4.98
C PHE A 52 -15.31 -10.72 4.52
N PRO A 53 -16.42 -11.16 5.15
CA PRO A 53 -17.05 -12.45 4.88
C PRO A 53 -17.58 -12.62 3.45
N LYS A 54 -17.87 -11.52 2.73
CA LYS A 54 -18.33 -11.59 1.33
C LYS A 54 -17.17 -11.90 0.36
N TRP A 55 -15.94 -11.47 0.68
CA TRP A 55 -14.79 -11.58 -0.21
C TRP A 55 -14.02 -12.89 0.02
N LYS A 56 -14.56 -14.00 -0.51
CA LYS A 56 -14.10 -15.36 -0.18
C LYS A 56 -12.70 -15.69 -0.69
N GLU A 57 -12.42 -15.23 -1.92
CA GLU A 57 -11.14 -15.43 -2.62
C GLU A 57 -10.07 -14.42 -2.21
N MET A 58 -10.43 -13.44 -1.37
CA MET A 58 -9.48 -12.43 -0.89
C MET A 58 -8.41 -13.07 -0.01
N VAL A 59 -7.17 -12.68 -0.28
CA VAL A 59 -6.00 -13.10 0.45
C VAL A 59 -5.44 -11.92 1.26
N VAL A 60 -5.18 -12.16 2.54
CA VAL A 60 -4.54 -11.17 3.42
C VAL A 60 -3.01 -11.31 3.34
N ARG A 61 -2.32 -10.17 3.25
CA ARG A 61 -0.85 -10.05 3.23
C ARG A 61 -0.38 -8.98 4.20
N LEU A 62 0.86 -9.12 4.65
CA LEU A 62 1.52 -8.11 5.45
C LEU A 62 1.74 -6.88 4.58
N ASP A 63 1.37 -5.70 5.08
CA ASP A 63 1.71 -4.46 4.41
C ASP A 63 3.22 -4.31 4.28
N ILE A 64 3.58 -3.51 3.29
CA ILE A 64 4.94 -3.44 2.82
C ILE A 64 5.90 -2.77 3.84
N TRP A 65 5.38 -1.85 4.65
CA TRP A 65 6.16 -1.18 5.68
C TRP A 65 6.51 -2.15 6.81
N HIS A 66 5.53 -2.92 7.31
CA HIS A 66 5.82 -3.93 8.32
C HIS A 66 6.63 -5.09 7.78
N PHE A 67 6.51 -5.43 6.49
CA PHE A 67 7.41 -6.38 5.84
C PHE A 67 8.87 -5.92 5.94
N MET A 68 9.15 -4.66 5.56
CA MET A 68 10.50 -4.09 5.66
C MET A 68 11.01 -4.04 7.11
N ARG A 69 10.15 -3.67 8.07
CA ARG A 69 10.51 -3.71 9.50
C ARG A 69 10.86 -5.12 9.99
N ARG A 70 10.08 -6.13 9.60
CA ARG A 70 10.37 -7.53 9.96
C ARG A 70 11.67 -7.99 9.32
N LEU A 71 11.90 -7.67 8.04
CA LEU A 71 13.15 -7.98 7.36
C LEU A 71 14.36 -7.38 8.10
N ALA A 72 14.28 -6.09 8.47
CA ALA A 72 15.34 -5.43 9.24
C ALA A 72 15.59 -6.11 10.60
N SER A 73 14.53 -6.52 11.31
CA SER A 73 14.66 -7.23 12.59
C SER A 73 15.31 -8.61 12.50
N CYS A 74 15.30 -9.24 11.32
CA CYS A 74 15.95 -10.53 11.09
C CYS A 74 17.45 -10.38 10.75
N VAL A 75 17.95 -9.16 10.55
CA VAL A 75 19.38 -8.94 10.33
C VAL A 75 20.12 -9.06 11.66
N SER A 76 21.15 -9.90 11.70
CA SER A 76 21.85 -10.26 12.94
C SER A 76 22.66 -9.11 13.56
N SER A 77 22.92 -8.03 12.83
CA SER A 77 23.64 -6.86 13.34
C SER A 77 23.34 -5.60 12.54
N GLU A 78 22.97 -4.53 13.25
CA GLU A 78 22.85 -3.17 12.69
C GLU A 78 24.20 -2.45 12.61
N SER A 79 25.22 -2.97 13.32
CA SER A 79 26.56 -2.40 13.37
C SER A 79 27.41 -2.74 12.14
N HIS A 80 26.93 -3.64 11.29
CA HIS A 80 27.66 -4.02 10.08
C HIS A 80 27.67 -2.84 9.07
N PRO A 81 28.82 -2.44 8.50
CA PRO A 81 28.91 -1.30 7.57
C PRO A 81 27.98 -1.39 6.35
N LEU A 82 27.63 -2.62 5.94
CA LEU A 82 26.71 -2.86 4.83
C LEU A 82 25.22 -2.87 5.22
N TYR A 83 24.86 -2.78 6.50
CA TYR A 83 23.47 -2.85 6.96
C TYR A 83 22.58 -1.82 6.24
N ALA A 84 23.00 -0.56 6.24
CA ALA A 84 22.26 0.52 5.58
C ALA A 84 22.15 0.31 4.06
N VAL A 85 23.25 -0.10 3.41
CA VAL A 85 23.27 -0.37 1.97
C VAL A 85 22.35 -1.54 1.63
N PHE A 86 22.39 -2.59 2.45
CA PHE A 86 21.57 -3.78 2.30
C PHE A 86 20.09 -3.45 2.45
N LEU A 87 19.66 -2.71 3.48
CA LEU A 87 18.24 -2.36 3.64
C LEU A 87 17.74 -1.34 2.60
N ARG A 88 18.62 -0.45 2.10
CA ARG A 88 18.26 0.51 1.05
C ARG A 88 17.84 -0.16 -0.26
N LYS A 89 18.54 -1.23 -0.67
CA LYS A 89 18.29 -1.91 -1.95
C LYS A 89 16.88 -2.53 -2.06
N PRO A 90 16.40 -3.38 -1.12
CA PRO A 90 15.04 -3.90 -1.15
C PRO A 90 14.01 -2.79 -0.92
N SER A 91 14.27 -1.82 -0.03
CA SER A 91 13.35 -0.68 0.16
C SER A 91 13.11 0.08 -1.15
N GLY A 92 14.19 0.42 -1.87
CA GLY A 92 14.09 1.13 -3.16
C GLY A 92 13.42 0.31 -4.25
N ALA A 93 13.65 -1.01 -4.28
CA ALA A 93 12.99 -1.90 -5.25
C ALA A 93 11.50 -2.08 -4.97
N ILE A 94 11.11 -2.02 -3.69
CA ILE A 94 9.74 -2.25 -3.23
C ILE A 94 8.85 -1.00 -3.40
N PHE A 95 9.39 0.20 -3.14
CA PHE A 95 8.67 1.47 -3.25
C PHE A 95 8.88 2.14 -4.62
N GLN A 96 8.95 1.35 -5.69
CA GLN A 96 9.02 1.89 -7.03
C GLN A 96 7.61 2.30 -7.48
N TRP A 97 7.49 3.53 -7.98
CA TRP A 97 6.25 4.01 -8.58
C TRP A 97 6.04 3.34 -9.93
N ASP A 98 4.79 3.02 -10.27
CA ASP A 98 4.45 2.59 -11.63
C ASP A 98 4.64 3.76 -12.60
N ASP A 99 5.47 3.57 -13.63
CA ASP A 99 5.80 4.63 -14.58
C ASP A 99 4.56 5.14 -15.34
N GLY A 100 3.58 4.27 -15.57
CA GLY A 100 2.31 4.62 -16.21
C GLY A 100 1.45 5.52 -15.32
N ASP A 101 1.34 5.20 -14.03
CA ASP A 101 0.62 6.01 -13.06
C ASP A 101 1.32 7.34 -12.79
N VAL A 102 2.66 7.37 -12.70
CA VAL A 102 3.43 8.61 -12.60
C VAL A 102 3.16 9.51 -13.80
N LYS A 103 3.18 8.96 -15.01
CA LYS A 103 2.88 9.73 -16.22
C LYS A 103 1.46 10.29 -16.20
N ARG A 104 0.45 9.49 -15.83
CA ARG A 104 -0.94 9.96 -15.70
C ARG A 104 -1.08 11.07 -14.65
N LEU A 105 -0.37 10.96 -13.53
CA LEU A 105 -0.34 11.99 -12.49
C LEU A 105 0.29 13.30 -12.99
N GLN A 106 1.41 13.22 -13.73
CA GLN A 106 2.03 14.38 -14.35
C GLN A 106 1.08 15.07 -15.34
N GLU A 107 0.43 14.29 -16.23
CA GLU A 107 -0.52 14.81 -17.22
C GLU A 107 -1.72 15.50 -16.55
N ASN A 108 -2.30 14.89 -15.52
CA ASN A 108 -3.42 15.47 -14.79
C ASN A 108 -3.01 16.73 -14.02
N LYS A 109 -1.82 16.73 -13.41
CA LYS A 109 -1.32 17.90 -12.70
C LYS A 109 -1.00 19.06 -13.65
N ALA A 110 -0.48 18.76 -14.84
CA ALA A 110 -0.27 19.76 -15.89
C ALA A 110 -1.59 20.41 -16.33
N LYS A 111 -2.66 19.62 -16.53
CA LYS A 111 -4.00 20.13 -16.85
C LYS A 111 -4.57 21.02 -15.75
N GLU A 112 -4.41 20.62 -14.48
CA GLU A 112 -4.82 21.43 -13.32
C GLU A 112 -4.09 22.78 -13.29
N ILE A 113 -2.77 22.77 -13.49
CA ILE A 113 -1.94 23.98 -13.49
C ILE A 113 -2.27 24.90 -14.67
N GLN A 114 -2.54 24.35 -15.85
CA GLN A 114 -3.05 25.10 -16.99
C GLN A 114 -4.41 25.75 -16.69
N SER A 115 -5.31 25.05 -16.00
CA SER A 115 -6.61 25.61 -15.59
C SER A 115 -6.48 26.74 -14.55
N GLN A 116 -5.37 26.79 -13.81
CA GLN A 116 -5.02 27.84 -12.86
C GLN A 116 -4.22 29.00 -13.50
N GLY A 117 -3.95 28.94 -14.82
CA GLY A 117 -3.26 30.01 -15.56
C GLY A 117 -1.74 30.08 -15.36
N LEU A 118 -1.13 29.06 -14.75
CA LEU A 118 0.31 28.98 -14.51
C LEU A 118 0.95 28.11 -15.61
N GLY A 119 1.81 28.68 -16.46
CA GLY A 119 2.41 27.99 -17.62
C GLY A 119 3.67 27.18 -17.32
N LEU A 120 3.78 26.53 -16.15
CA LEU A 120 5.00 25.83 -15.74
C LEU A 120 4.96 24.34 -16.08
N PRO A 121 6.04 23.76 -16.64
CA PRO A 121 6.15 22.31 -16.81
C PRO A 121 6.17 21.61 -15.45
N VAL A 122 5.32 20.59 -15.30
CA VAL A 122 5.26 19.75 -14.09
C VAL A 122 6.14 18.54 -14.30
N GLU A 123 7.32 18.56 -13.70
CA GLU A 123 8.19 17.40 -13.66
C GLU A 123 8.09 16.75 -12.28
N LEU A 124 7.43 15.60 -12.20
CA LEU A 124 7.51 14.76 -11.00
C LEU A 124 8.83 14.00 -11.07
N THR A 125 9.90 14.59 -10.53
CA THR A 125 11.13 13.84 -10.32
C THR A 125 10.89 12.84 -9.21
N SER A 126 11.18 11.56 -9.44
CA SER A 126 11.27 10.58 -8.37
C SER A 126 12.38 11.03 -7.42
N LYS A 127 12.06 11.78 -6.36
CA LYS A 127 12.98 11.91 -5.22
C LYS A 127 13.00 10.58 -4.50
N VAL A 128 13.75 9.63 -5.04
CA VAL A 128 14.35 8.57 -4.25
C VAL A 128 15.78 9.03 -3.99
N SER A 129 15.91 10.05 -3.14
CA SER A 129 17.18 10.36 -2.49
C SER A 129 17.02 9.95 -1.03
N LEU A 130 17.34 8.69 -0.75
CA LEU A 130 17.67 8.15 0.57
C LEU A 130 19.05 7.48 0.47
#